data_AF-A0A2I1FUQ2-F1
#
_entry.id   AF-A0A2I1FUQ2-F1
#
_cell.length_a   1.000
_cell.length_b   1.000
_cell.length_c   1.000
_cell.angle_alpha   90.00
_cell.angle_beta   90.00
_cell.angle_gamma   90.00
#
_symmetry.space_group_name_H-M   'P 1'
#
loop_
_entity.id
_entity.type
_entity.pdbx_description
1 polymer ?
#
loop_
_entity_poly.entity_id
_entity_poly.type
_entity_poly.pdbx_seq_one_letter_code
_entity_poly.pdbx_strand_id
1 'polypeptide(L)' 'NEKPTCYLCNRKGHYSNNCKERRNTVKRKNNICENCGGKGHFTKECTSDKIEKDQMICYRCNRMGHHTKDCP' A
#
# COMPACT_ATOMS: atom_id res chain seq x y z
N ASN A 1 33.61 7.49 8.99
CA ASN A 1 32.53 8.13 8.19
C ASN A 1 31.42 7.14 7.91
N GLU A 2 30.46 7.03 8.81
CA GLU A 2 29.28 6.18 8.62
C GLU A 2 28.18 6.99 7.94
N LYS A 3 27.79 6.58 6.73
CA LYS A 3 26.66 7.20 6.01
C LYS A 3 25.37 6.70 6.65
N PRO A 4 24.43 7.59 7.04
CA PRO A 4 23.18 7.18 7.66
C PRO A 4 22.37 6.29 6.71
N THR A 5 21.73 5.26 7.24
CA THR A 5 20.85 4.36 6.49
C THR A 5 19.40 4.77 6.73
N CYS A 6 18.65 4.96 5.66
CA CYS A 6 17.24 5.29 5.74
C CYS A 6 16.41 4.05 6.05
N TYR A 7 15.69 4.06 7.18
CA TYR A 7 14.81 2.95 7.59
C TYR A 7 13.53 2.81 6.75
N LEU A 8 13.22 3.80 5.91
CA LEU A 8 12.03 3.77 5.05
C LEU A 8 12.29 3.13 3.68
N CYS A 9 13.51 3.24 3.15
CA CYS A 9 13.86 2.70 1.83
C CYS A 9 15.11 1.81 1.82
N ASN A 10 15.73 1.59 2.98
CA ASN A 10 16.95 0.80 3.18
C ASN A 10 18.16 1.27 2.35
N ARG A 11 18.19 2.54 1.91
CA ARG A 11 19.32 3.13 1.18
C ARG A 11 20.21 3.95 2.10
N LYS A 12 21.53 3.91 1.87
CA LYS A 12 22.54 4.69 2.60
C LYS A 12 22.66 6.11 2.04
N GLY A 13 23.10 7.06 2.87
CA GLY A 13 23.38 8.45 2.49
C GLY A 13 22.34 9.48 2.93
N HIS A 14 21.26 9.07 3.61
CA HIS A 14 20.27 9.99 4.18
C HIS A 14 19.52 9.36 5.35
N TYR A 15 18.93 10.19 6.22
CA TYR A 15 18.01 9.77 7.27
C TYR A 15 16.58 9.66 6.74
N SER A 16 15.71 8.90 7.43
CA SER A 16 14.29 8.73 7.08
C SER A 16 13.53 10.05 6.87
N ASN A 17 13.90 11.13 7.57
CA ASN A 17 13.29 12.45 7.39
C ASN A 17 13.62 13.10 6.04
N ASN A 18 14.78 12.80 5.46
CA ASN A 18 15.24 13.32 4.17
C ASN A 18 15.04 12.32 3.03
N CYS A 19 14.24 11.28 3.24
CA CYS A 19 13.97 10.29 2.20
C CYS A 19 13.00 10.89 1.17
N LYS A 20 13.44 11.02 -0.09
CA LYS A 20 12.58 11.46 -1.19
C LYS A 20 11.36 10.54 -1.36
N GLU A 21 11.53 9.25 -1.09
CA GLU A 21 10.47 8.25 -1.14
C GLU A 21 9.59 8.23 0.12
N ARG A 22 9.80 9.11 1.11
CA ARG A 22 9.05 9.10 2.39
C ARG A 22 7.54 9.11 2.17
N ARG A 23 7.02 9.96 1.27
CA ARG A 23 5.59 9.99 0.94
C ARG A 23 5.12 8.67 0.32
N ASN A 24 5.91 8.08 -0.57
CA ASN A 24 5.59 6.80 -1.20
C ASN A 24 5.62 5.64 -0.20
N THR A 25 6.65 5.55 0.65
CA THR A 25 6.76 4.50 1.67
C THR A 25 5.61 4.58 2.67
N VAL A 26 5.28 5.78 3.16
CA VAL A 26 4.15 5.97 4.09
C VAL A 26 2.83 5.65 3.39
N LYS A 27 2.64 6.08 2.15
CA LYS A 27 1.47 5.76 1.34
C LYS A 27 1.32 4.25 1.15
N ARG A 28 2.40 3.54 0.78
CA ARG A 28 2.42 2.08 0.66
C ARG A 28 2.05 1.38 1.96
N LYS A 29 2.60 1.85 3.09
CA LYS A 29 2.32 1.28 4.42
C LYS A 29 0.86 1.42 4.84
N ASN A 30 0.21 2.51 4.42
CA ASN A 30 -1.22 2.75 4.67
C ASN A 30 -2.14 2.27 3.55
N ASN A 31 -1.60 1.72 2.46
CA ASN A 31 -2.45 1.12 1.43
C ASN A 31 -2.97 -0.21 1.94
N ILE A 32 -4.28 -0.34 1.83
CA ILE A 32 -5.01 -1.59 1.94
C ILE A 32 -5.24 -2.09 0.52
N CYS A 33 -4.86 -3.32 0.26
CA CYS A 33 -5.03 -3.98 -1.01
C CYS A 33 -6.52 -4.27 -1.25
N GLU A 34 -7.05 -3.82 -2.39
CA GLU A 34 -8.43 -4.08 -2.76
C GLU A 34 -8.67 -5.53 -3.20
N ASN A 35 -7.60 -6.28 -3.50
CA ASN A 35 -7.70 -7.69 -3.88
C ASN A 35 -7.71 -8.64 -2.67
N CYS A 36 -6.96 -8.38 -1.60
CA CYS A 36 -6.85 -9.34 -0.49
C CYS A 36 -7.06 -8.74 0.90
N GLY A 37 -7.26 -7.42 0.99
CA GLY A 37 -7.31 -6.70 2.26
C GLY A 37 -5.99 -6.59 3.01
N GLY A 38 -4.90 -7.12 2.44
CA GLY A 38 -3.57 -6.99 3.00
C GLY A 38 -3.07 -5.54 2.97
N LYS A 39 -2.27 -5.17 3.97
CA LYS A 39 -1.66 -3.83 4.05
C LYS A 39 -0.26 -3.82 3.43
N GLY A 40 0.26 -2.66 3.05
CA GLY A 40 1.66 -2.50 2.66
C GLY A 40 1.94 -2.64 1.15
N HIS A 41 0.94 -2.98 0.35
CA HIS A 41 1.05 -3.13 -1.10
C HIS A 41 -0.20 -2.62 -1.81
N PHE A 42 -0.08 -2.32 -3.10
CA PHE A 42 -1.24 -1.99 -3.93
C PHE A 42 -1.85 -3.26 -4.55
N THR A 43 -3.10 -3.21 -4.96
CA THR A 43 -3.79 -4.28 -5.72
C THR A 43 -2.97 -4.80 -6.91
N LYS A 44 -2.21 -3.92 -7.58
CA LYS A 44 -1.32 -4.26 -8.71
C LYS A 44 -0.09 -5.09 -8.32
N GLU A 45 0.31 -5.03 -7.06
CA GLU A 45 1.46 -5.74 -6.49
C GLU A 45 1.01 -6.91 -5.62
N CYS A 46 -0.29 -7.20 -5.58
CA CYS A 46 -0.85 -8.31 -4.84
C CYS A 46 -0.48 -9.61 -5.54
N THR A 47 0.15 -10.52 -4.80
CA THR A 47 0.51 -11.86 -5.27
C THR A 47 -0.56 -12.90 -4.95
N SER A 48 -1.60 -12.53 -4.21
CA SER A 48 -2.77 -13.39 -3.99
C SER A 48 -3.53 -13.56 -5.31
N ASP A 49 -4.21 -14.69 -5.44
CA ASP A 49 -5.15 -14.91 -6.54
C ASP A 49 -6.12 -13.74 -6.66
N LYS A 50 -6.51 -13.43 -7.91
CA LYS A 50 -7.51 -12.39 -8.14
C LYS A 50 -8.81 -12.85 -7.50
N ILE A 51 -9.30 -12.08 -6.52
CA ILE A 51 -10.63 -12.33 -5.99
C ILE A 51 -11.65 -11.89 -7.03
N GLU A 52 -12.72 -12.66 -7.15
CA GLU A 52 -13.85 -12.28 -7.97
C GLU A 52 -14.42 -10.94 -7.46
N LYS A 53 -14.94 -10.11 -8.37
CA LYS A 53 -15.52 -8.80 -8.01
C LYS A 53 -16.55 -8.91 -6.88
N ASP A 54 -17.28 -10.01 -6.84
CA ASP A 54 -18.29 -10.28 -5.82
C ASP A 54 -17.69 -10.40 -4.42
N GLN A 55 -16.47 -10.91 -4.30
CA GLN A 55 -15.74 -11.07 -3.03
C GLN A 55 -14.98 -9.80 -2.61
N MET A 56 -14.92 -8.79 -3.47
CA MET A 56 -14.19 -7.56 -3.20
C MET A 56 -14.95 -6.67 -2.21
N ILE A 57 -14.34 -6.40 -1.05
CA ILE A 57 -14.89 -5.50 -0.04
C ILE A 57 -14.46 -4.05 -0.33
N CYS A 58 -15.43 -3.16 -0.44
CA CYS A 58 -15.22 -1.73 -0.49
C CYS A 58 -14.88 -1.17 0.89
N TYR A 59 -13.69 -0.62 1.06
CA TYR A 59 -13.24 -0.05 2.35
C TYR A 59 -13.85 1.31 2.70
N ARG A 60 -14.65 1.89 1.81
CA ARG A 60 -15.38 3.14 2.08
C ARG A 60 -16.72 2.88 2.76
N CYS A 61 -17.47 1.86 2.30
CA CYS A 61 -18.82 1.57 2.79
C CYS A 61 -18.97 0.17 3.42
N ASN A 62 -17.88 -0.59 3.51
CA ASN A 62 -17.83 -1.96 4.02
C ASN A 62 -18.76 -2.95 3.31
N ARG A 63 -19.18 -2.66 2.09
CA ARG A 63 -19.99 -3.57 1.26
C ARG A 63 -19.12 -4.28 0.22
N MET A 64 -19.50 -5.50 -0.13
CA MET A 64 -18.85 -6.29 -1.15
C MET A 64 -19.39 -5.99 -2.57
N GLY A 65 -18.75 -6.51 -3.61
CA GLY A 65 -19.25 -6.45 -4.98
C GLY A 65 -18.81 -5.25 -5.83
N HIS A 66 -18.00 -4.33 -5.29
CA HIS A 66 -17.54 -3.14 -6.03
C HIS A 66 -16.20 -2.59 -5.52
N HIS A 67 -15.49 -1.87 -6.39
CA HIS A 67 -14.30 -1.11 -5.99
C HIS A 67 -14.69 0.16 -5.23
N THR A 68 -13.77 0.70 -4.43
CA THR A 68 -13.96 1.97 -3.72
C THR A 68 -14.32 3.14 -4.64
N LYS A 69 -13.91 3.09 -5.91
CA LYS A 69 -14.21 4.10 -6.93
C LYS A 69 -15.64 4.01 -7.47
N ASP A 70 -16.20 2.81 -7.48
CA ASP A 70 -17.56 2.51 -7.93
C ASP A 70 -18.54 2.43 -6.75
N CYS A 71 -18.16 3.02 -5.61
CA CYS A 71 -18.99 3.08 -4.42
C CYS A 71 -20.20 3.99 -4.69
N PRO A 72 -21.44 3.48 -4.57
CA PRO A 72 -22.67 4.24 -4.82
C PRO A 72 -22.91 5.34 -3.78
#